data_AF-A0A1V0U422-F1
#
_entry.id   AF-A0A1V0U422-F1
#
_cell.length_a   1.000
_cell.length_b   1.000
_cell.length_c   1.000
_cell.angle_alpha   90.00
_cell.angle_beta   90.00
_cell.angle_gamma   90.00
#
_symmetry.space_group_name_H-M   'P 1'
#
loop_
_entity.id
_entity.type
_entity.pdbx_description
1 polymer ?
#
loop_
_entity_poly.entity_id
_entity_poly.type
_entity_poly.pdbx_seq_one_letter_code
_entity_poly.pdbx_strand_id
1 'polypeptide(L)'
;MYEVREGCASWLDEAGVPDGLPYLLSPRFEYDVVLNSYFLQANLLTAPWNSNANRARALARFCGFLHVARGGKSWRQATEADHLAFHQWRRRDGAGPRVEGDTWNQEVALVNQFFEWAVRKGHVTENPIPQRQAKPGPPGTVLGPRASATVPSTYAHDENGERIEWMPPRTYRLWRDVGLRGYGPDGLPSGHFRGRWASRNTAFSDLMVRTGERLTEQSCLSVFEVPSRTDVTGYQRFWLPGPIAKNYSARWIYVPHSLVLDIADYVQWDRADAVERAQAAGRYQRIRRPLVISDPDRPEVVHALSSGGITRMRLNDLTPAERYRLLRETDNGLEPAMLWLTEDGMPMSVSGWKAMFTTANERCRAAGLDLAAHAHLLRHTFAVVTLEQLQRAHIAQLGAMNQYQRGHYVRIFGDPLDWVRRRLGHRSILTTLIYLHALQELEMETRMALVPDVWEDPRDTPLAQLGDDALAPGVEE
;
A
#
# COMPACT_ATOMS: atom_id res chain seq x y z
N MET A 1 8.93 -12.24 17.01
CA MET A 1 9.12 -13.32 16.02
C MET A 1 9.66 -14.49 16.83
N TYR A 2 8.84 -15.50 17.13
CA TYR A 2 9.30 -16.64 17.94
C TYR A 2 10.28 -17.46 17.10
N GLU A 3 11.44 -17.76 17.69
CA GLU A 3 12.50 -18.52 17.06
C GLU A 3 12.01 -19.97 16.85
N VAL A 4 11.73 -20.33 15.60
CA VAL A 4 11.43 -21.71 15.23
C VAL A 4 12.70 -22.52 15.49
N ARG A 5 12.65 -23.52 16.37
CA ARG A 5 13.76 -24.45 16.64
C ARG A 5 14.28 -25.02 15.31
N GLU A 6 15.60 -25.08 15.13
CA GLU A 6 16.24 -25.48 13.85
C GLU A 6 15.70 -26.79 13.26
N GLY A 7 15.39 -27.79 14.09
CA GLY A 7 14.82 -29.07 13.62
C GLY A 7 13.36 -29.00 13.13
N CYS A 8 12.63 -27.95 13.48
CA CYS A 8 11.27 -27.73 12.98
C CYS A 8 11.29 -27.07 11.60
N ALA A 9 12.29 -26.23 11.32
CA ALA A 9 12.47 -25.58 10.02
C ALA A 9 12.82 -26.61 8.92
N SER A 10 13.75 -27.53 9.19
CA SER A 10 14.11 -28.60 8.24
C SER A 10 12.93 -29.52 7.94
N TRP A 11 12.11 -29.84 8.95
CA TRP A 11 10.91 -30.64 8.76
C TRP A 11 9.84 -29.92 7.93
N LEU A 12 9.64 -28.61 8.14
CA LEU A 12 8.70 -27.80 7.34
C LEU A 12 9.12 -27.76 5.86
N ASP A 13 10.43 -27.63 5.60
CA ASP A 13 10.99 -27.67 4.25
C ASP A 13 10.80 -29.06 3.60
N GLU A 14 11.06 -30.15 4.31
CA GLU A 14 10.83 -31.54 3.84
C GLU A 14 9.34 -31.85 3.61
N ALA A 15 8.46 -31.32 4.46
CA ALA A 15 7.02 -31.44 4.34
C ALA A 15 6.43 -30.55 3.22
N GLY A 16 7.26 -29.72 2.57
CA GLY A 16 6.85 -28.82 1.50
C GLY A 16 5.86 -27.75 1.95
N VAL A 17 5.88 -27.37 3.25
CA VAL A 17 5.02 -26.32 3.79
C VAL A 17 5.66 -24.96 3.50
N PRO A 18 5.06 -24.12 2.64
CA PRO A 18 5.70 -22.87 2.24
C PRO A 18 5.78 -21.86 3.38
N ASP A 19 6.92 -21.18 3.48
CA ASP A 19 7.14 -20.10 4.42
C ASP A 19 6.09 -18.99 4.28
N GLY A 20 5.63 -18.46 5.42
CA GLY A 20 4.75 -17.30 5.43
C GLY A 20 3.30 -17.60 5.02
N LEU A 21 2.82 -18.83 5.19
CA LEU A 21 1.37 -19.10 5.19
C LEU A 21 0.79 -19.02 6.60
N PRO A 22 -0.40 -18.43 6.77
CA PRO A 22 -1.05 -18.43 8.07
C PRO A 22 -1.63 -19.82 8.34
N TYR A 23 -1.74 -20.15 9.63
CA TYR A 23 -2.51 -21.27 10.12
C TYR A 23 -3.39 -20.82 11.28
N LEU A 24 -4.47 -21.55 11.53
CA LEU A 24 -5.37 -21.33 12.66
C LEU A 24 -5.21 -22.44 13.69
N LEU A 25 -5.22 -22.03 14.95
CA LEU A 25 -5.33 -22.91 16.10
C LEU A 25 -6.69 -22.72 16.76
N SER A 26 -7.23 -23.79 17.35
CA SER A 26 -8.42 -23.69 18.19
C SER A 26 -8.11 -22.86 19.45
N PRO A 27 -9.13 -22.38 20.19
CA PRO A 27 -8.92 -21.77 21.51
C PRO A 27 -8.20 -22.67 22.52
N ARG A 28 -8.12 -23.98 22.25
CA ARG A 28 -7.38 -24.98 23.03
C ARG A 28 -5.99 -25.28 22.46
N PHE A 29 -5.51 -24.47 21.53
CA PHE A 29 -4.24 -24.64 20.80
C PHE A 29 -4.15 -25.92 19.98
N GLU A 30 -5.28 -26.46 19.53
CA GLU A 30 -5.31 -27.64 18.66
C GLU A 30 -5.22 -27.25 17.18
N TYR A 31 -4.52 -28.07 16.39
CA TYR A 31 -4.36 -27.87 14.96
C TYR A 31 -5.35 -28.74 14.16
N ASP A 32 -6.31 -28.11 13.49
CA ASP A 32 -7.21 -28.80 12.56
C ASP A 32 -6.52 -28.95 11.19
N VAL A 33 -6.10 -30.18 10.88
CA VAL A 33 -5.38 -30.50 9.63
C VAL A 33 -6.21 -30.17 8.40
N VAL A 34 -7.52 -30.44 8.43
CA VAL A 34 -8.36 -30.22 7.26
C VAL A 34 -8.60 -28.73 7.07
N LEU A 35 -8.97 -27.99 8.11
CA LEU A 35 -9.14 -26.55 8.01
C LEU A 35 -7.86 -25.89 7.47
N ASN A 36 -6.69 -26.24 8.02
CA ASN A 36 -5.44 -25.60 7.63
C ASN A 36 -4.95 -26.02 6.23
N SER A 37 -5.40 -27.17 5.70
CA SER A 37 -5.15 -27.55 4.30
C SER A 37 -5.78 -26.58 3.27
N TYR A 38 -6.73 -25.73 3.71
CA TYR A 38 -7.24 -24.63 2.88
C TYR A 38 -6.11 -23.68 2.46
N PHE A 39 -5.19 -23.33 3.35
CA PHE A 39 -4.11 -22.39 2.99
C PHE A 39 -3.08 -22.99 2.02
N LEU A 40 -3.10 -24.30 1.81
CA LEU A 40 -2.22 -25.03 0.90
C LEU A 40 -2.78 -25.14 -0.54
N GLN A 41 -3.94 -24.54 -0.86
CA GLN A 41 -4.43 -24.53 -2.24
C GLN A 41 -3.49 -23.70 -3.12
N ALA A 42 -3.24 -24.14 -4.37
CA ALA A 42 -2.28 -23.50 -5.28
C ALA A 42 -2.49 -21.99 -5.48
N ASN A 43 -3.75 -21.53 -5.53
CA ASN A 43 -4.10 -20.11 -5.66
C ASN A 43 -3.85 -19.29 -4.37
N LEU A 44 -3.74 -19.95 -3.21
CA LEU A 44 -3.42 -19.36 -1.92
C LEU A 44 -1.91 -19.37 -1.65
N LEU A 45 -1.22 -20.43 -2.08
CA LEU A 45 0.25 -20.52 -2.02
C LEU A 45 0.94 -19.34 -2.74
N THR A 46 0.35 -18.89 -3.84
CA THR A 46 0.85 -17.80 -4.68
C THR A 46 0.22 -16.44 -4.36
N ALA A 47 -0.71 -16.39 -3.39
CA ALA A 47 -1.36 -15.15 -3.02
C ALA A 47 -0.47 -14.28 -2.12
N PRO A 48 -0.62 -12.94 -2.17
CA PRO A 48 0.09 -12.05 -1.25
C PRO A 48 -0.21 -12.39 0.21
N TRP A 49 0.80 -12.32 1.09
CA TRP A 49 0.67 -12.56 2.53
C TRP A 49 -0.52 -11.85 3.15
N ASN A 50 -0.70 -10.55 2.87
CA ASN A 50 -1.81 -9.76 3.43
C ASN A 50 -3.19 -10.33 3.05
N SER A 51 -3.33 -10.87 1.83
CA SER A 51 -4.57 -11.52 1.41
C SER A 51 -4.81 -12.80 2.21
N ASN A 52 -3.78 -13.62 2.43
CA ASN A 52 -3.88 -14.83 3.25
C ASN A 52 -4.11 -14.50 4.73
N ALA A 53 -3.42 -13.50 5.27
CA ALA A 53 -3.63 -13.02 6.63
C ALA A 53 -5.07 -12.52 6.83
N ASN A 54 -5.65 -11.81 5.85
CA ASN A 54 -7.05 -11.39 5.90
C ASN A 54 -8.01 -12.59 5.86
N ARG A 55 -7.74 -13.62 5.04
CA ARG A 55 -8.51 -14.88 5.05
C ARG A 55 -8.46 -15.54 6.41
N ALA A 56 -7.26 -15.72 6.96
CA ALA A 56 -7.07 -16.32 8.28
C ALA A 56 -7.80 -15.53 9.37
N ARG A 57 -7.72 -14.20 9.38
CA ARG A 57 -8.46 -13.36 10.33
C ARG A 57 -9.97 -13.46 10.17
N ALA A 58 -10.48 -13.45 8.94
CA ALA A 58 -11.91 -13.60 8.68
C ALA A 58 -12.43 -14.97 9.18
N LEU A 59 -11.69 -16.05 8.87
CA LEU A 59 -12.00 -17.40 9.33
C LEU A 59 -11.88 -17.53 10.85
N ALA A 60 -10.84 -16.97 11.46
CA ALA A 60 -10.66 -16.97 12.91
C ALA A 60 -11.81 -16.24 13.63
N ARG A 61 -12.27 -15.10 13.09
CA ARG A 61 -13.43 -14.38 13.64
C ARG A 61 -14.71 -15.20 13.55
N PHE A 62 -14.97 -15.80 12.39
CA PHE A 62 -16.16 -16.62 12.19
C PHE A 62 -16.14 -17.88 13.07
N CYS A 63 -15.04 -18.63 13.07
CA CYS A 63 -14.88 -19.82 13.91
C CYS A 63 -14.89 -19.47 15.41
N GLY A 64 -14.28 -18.34 15.78
CA GLY A 64 -14.33 -17.81 17.15
C GLY A 64 -15.76 -17.49 17.58
N PHE A 65 -16.57 -16.89 16.70
CA PHE A 65 -17.99 -16.66 16.97
C PHE A 65 -18.76 -17.97 17.14
N LEU A 66 -18.55 -18.98 16.28
CA LEU A 66 -19.18 -20.30 16.43
C LEU A 66 -18.81 -20.94 17.78
N HIS A 67 -17.54 -20.82 18.18
CA HIS A 67 -17.07 -21.38 19.44
C HIS A 67 -17.68 -20.67 20.66
N VAL A 68 -17.60 -19.34 20.70
CA VAL A 68 -17.99 -18.56 21.88
C VAL A 68 -19.50 -18.37 21.96
N ALA A 69 -20.15 -17.98 20.85
CA ALA A 69 -21.55 -17.57 20.85
C ALA A 69 -22.52 -18.70 20.46
N ARG A 70 -22.03 -19.81 19.89
CA ARG A 70 -22.87 -20.91 19.38
C ARG A 70 -22.56 -22.26 20.03
N GLY A 71 -22.06 -22.24 21.27
CA GLY A 71 -21.92 -23.44 22.10
C GLY A 71 -20.77 -24.36 21.68
N GLY A 72 -19.64 -23.80 21.25
CA GLY A 72 -18.46 -24.59 20.90
C GLY A 72 -18.54 -25.26 19.53
N LYS A 73 -19.50 -24.88 18.67
CA LYS A 73 -19.69 -25.48 17.35
C LYS A 73 -18.42 -25.45 16.52
N SER A 74 -18.12 -26.57 15.87
CA SER A 74 -17.08 -26.64 14.85
C SER A 74 -17.53 -25.95 13.57
N TRP A 75 -16.58 -25.45 12.78
CA TRP A 75 -16.84 -24.90 11.45
C TRP A 75 -17.59 -25.89 10.53
N ARG A 76 -17.45 -27.20 10.76
CA ARG A 76 -18.18 -28.25 10.02
C ARG A 76 -19.67 -28.31 10.31
N GLN A 77 -20.06 -27.81 11.46
CA GLN A 77 -21.44 -27.79 11.95
C GLN A 77 -22.10 -26.43 11.73
N ALA A 78 -21.42 -25.50 11.05
CA ALA A 78 -21.94 -24.19 10.76
C ALA A 78 -23.15 -24.30 9.83
N THR A 79 -24.24 -23.62 10.19
CA THR A 79 -25.45 -23.55 9.37
C THR A 79 -25.72 -22.12 8.92
N GLU A 80 -26.68 -21.94 8.00
CA GLU A 80 -27.15 -20.62 7.59
C GLU A 80 -27.62 -19.77 8.78
N ALA A 81 -28.31 -20.37 9.74
CA ALA A 81 -28.75 -19.68 10.95
C ALA A 81 -27.57 -19.15 11.79
N ASP A 82 -26.44 -19.86 11.81
CA ASP A 82 -25.24 -19.40 12.51
C ASP A 82 -24.57 -18.23 11.77
N HIS A 83 -24.57 -18.23 10.42
CA HIS A 83 -24.11 -17.10 9.61
C HIS A 83 -24.97 -15.86 9.80
N LEU A 84 -26.31 -16.00 9.79
CA LEU A 84 -27.22 -14.89 10.02
C LEU A 84 -27.06 -14.28 11.42
N ALA A 85 -26.84 -15.12 12.43
CA ALA A 85 -26.51 -14.66 13.78
C ALA A 85 -25.16 -13.92 13.82
N PHE A 86 -24.15 -14.42 13.11
CA PHE A 86 -22.85 -13.74 12.99
C PHE A 86 -22.99 -12.39 12.30
N HIS A 87 -23.76 -12.30 11.21
CA HIS A 87 -24.07 -11.06 10.52
C HIS A 87 -24.73 -10.04 11.47
N GLN A 88 -25.78 -10.45 12.19
CA GLN A 88 -26.49 -9.58 13.13
C GLN A 88 -25.54 -9.05 14.21
N TRP A 89 -24.75 -9.92 14.85
CA TRP A 89 -23.77 -9.54 15.87
C TRP A 89 -22.68 -8.61 15.31
N ARG A 90 -22.16 -8.92 14.12
CA ARG A 90 -21.03 -8.19 13.52
C ARG A 90 -21.42 -6.79 13.04
N ARG A 91 -22.69 -6.60 12.62
CA ARG A 91 -23.17 -5.40 11.92
C ARG A 91 -24.16 -4.55 12.69
N ARG A 92 -25.05 -5.15 13.47
CA ARG A 92 -26.26 -4.48 13.97
C ARG A 92 -26.37 -4.46 15.49
N ASP A 93 -25.79 -5.45 16.17
CA ASP A 93 -25.89 -5.58 17.61
C ASP A 93 -25.20 -4.41 18.35
N GLY A 94 -25.90 -3.86 19.35
CA GLY A 94 -25.41 -2.80 20.24
C GLY A 94 -24.18 -3.23 21.06
N ALA A 95 -24.12 -4.51 21.45
CA ALA A 95 -22.98 -5.11 22.13
C ALA A 95 -21.92 -5.65 21.16
N GLY A 96 -22.21 -5.61 19.85
CA GLY A 96 -21.33 -6.08 18.80
C GLY A 96 -20.43 -4.99 18.21
N PRO A 97 -19.48 -5.36 17.33
CA PRO A 97 -18.50 -4.41 16.78
C PRO A 97 -19.04 -3.37 15.78
N ARG A 98 -20.26 -3.55 15.26
CA ARG A 98 -20.91 -2.68 14.25
C ARG A 98 -19.99 -2.23 13.11
N VAL A 99 -19.44 -3.18 12.36
CA VAL A 99 -18.50 -2.85 11.28
C VAL A 99 -19.18 -2.27 10.04
N GLU A 100 -18.44 -1.44 9.31
CA GLU A 100 -18.83 -0.89 8.01
C GLU A 100 -18.98 -1.93 6.90
N GLY A 101 -19.68 -1.53 5.84
CA GLY A 101 -20.17 -2.41 4.77
C GLY A 101 -19.05 -3.14 4.06
N ASP A 102 -18.01 -2.41 3.70
CA ASP A 102 -16.85 -2.94 3.00
C ASP A 102 -16.06 -3.94 3.84
N THR A 103 -15.93 -3.68 5.14
CA THR A 103 -15.25 -4.61 6.07
C THR A 103 -16.03 -5.91 6.13
N TRP A 104 -17.35 -5.83 6.28
CA TRP A 104 -18.21 -7.01 6.28
C TRP A 104 -18.19 -7.76 4.94
N ASN A 105 -18.33 -7.04 3.82
CA ASN A 105 -18.35 -7.62 2.49
C ASN A 105 -17.03 -8.35 2.19
N GLN A 106 -15.89 -7.81 2.60
CA GLN A 106 -14.61 -8.51 2.51
C GLN A 106 -14.59 -9.77 3.40
N GLU A 107 -14.97 -9.66 4.67
CA GLU A 107 -14.96 -10.80 5.59
C GLU A 107 -15.85 -11.95 5.08
N VAL A 108 -17.10 -11.67 4.72
CA VAL A 108 -18.03 -12.68 4.24
C VAL A 108 -17.61 -13.26 2.89
N ALA A 109 -16.98 -12.49 2.01
CA ALA A 109 -16.43 -13.01 0.75
C ALA A 109 -15.32 -14.05 1.00
N LEU A 110 -14.47 -13.83 2.01
CA LEU A 110 -13.36 -14.75 2.34
C LEU A 110 -13.88 -16.01 3.05
N VAL A 111 -14.85 -15.86 3.96
CA VAL A 111 -15.52 -17.00 4.60
C VAL A 111 -16.29 -17.83 3.56
N ASN A 112 -17.00 -17.19 2.63
CA ASN A 112 -17.69 -17.87 1.53
C ASN A 112 -16.72 -18.68 0.66
N GLN A 113 -15.58 -18.10 0.26
CA GLN A 113 -14.55 -18.81 -0.52
C GLN A 113 -14.02 -20.07 0.19
N PHE A 114 -13.90 -20.02 1.52
CA PHE A 114 -13.52 -21.19 2.31
C PHE A 114 -14.60 -22.27 2.28
N PHE A 115 -15.87 -21.92 2.51
CA PHE A 115 -16.95 -22.92 2.50
C PHE A 115 -17.24 -23.46 1.10
N GLU A 116 -17.09 -22.67 0.03
CA GLU A 116 -17.11 -23.16 -1.35
C GLU A 116 -16.03 -24.21 -1.61
N TRP A 117 -14.82 -24.01 -1.06
CA TRP A 117 -13.76 -25.01 -1.11
C TRP A 117 -14.12 -26.25 -0.28
N ALA A 118 -14.65 -26.07 0.93
CA ALA A 118 -15.00 -27.17 1.83
C ALA A 118 -16.10 -28.07 1.25
N VAL A 119 -17.14 -27.49 0.64
CA VAL A 119 -18.20 -28.22 -0.07
C VAL A 119 -17.60 -28.99 -1.25
N ARG A 120 -16.78 -28.33 -2.08
CA ARG A 120 -16.14 -28.97 -3.25
C ARG A 120 -15.24 -30.15 -2.87
N LYS A 121 -14.64 -30.13 -1.68
CA LYS A 121 -13.80 -31.20 -1.13
C LYS A 121 -14.58 -32.24 -0.31
N GLY A 122 -15.90 -32.10 -0.17
CA GLY A 122 -16.74 -33.02 0.59
C GLY A 122 -16.53 -32.93 2.12
N HIS A 123 -15.95 -31.84 2.60
CA HIS A 123 -15.70 -31.60 4.01
C HIS A 123 -16.94 -31.16 4.78
N VAL A 124 -17.88 -30.54 4.09
CA VAL A 124 -19.22 -30.16 4.56
C VAL A 124 -20.20 -30.38 3.42
N THR A 125 -21.47 -30.63 3.76
CA THR A 125 -22.51 -30.89 2.75
C THR A 125 -22.99 -29.61 2.08
N GLU A 126 -23.05 -28.51 2.83
CA GLU A 126 -23.66 -27.25 2.40
C GLU A 126 -22.80 -26.04 2.80
N ASN A 127 -22.94 -24.95 2.07
CA ASN A 127 -22.30 -23.68 2.39
C ASN A 127 -23.23 -22.89 3.34
N PRO A 128 -22.79 -22.55 4.57
CA PRO A 128 -23.61 -21.77 5.51
C PRO A 128 -23.82 -20.32 5.08
N ILE A 129 -23.13 -19.84 4.03
CA ILE A 129 -23.31 -18.49 3.52
C ILE A 129 -24.43 -18.49 2.48
N PRO A 130 -25.59 -17.88 2.76
CA PRO A 130 -26.72 -17.83 1.84
C PRO A 130 -26.36 -17.04 0.59
N GLN A 131 -26.85 -17.49 -0.55
CA GLN A 131 -26.50 -16.97 -1.87
C GLN A 131 -27.68 -16.25 -2.53
N ARG A 132 -27.40 -15.25 -3.35
CA ARG A 132 -28.36 -14.59 -4.25
C ARG A 132 -27.77 -14.42 -5.64
N GLN A 133 -28.61 -14.23 -6.65
CA GLN A 133 -28.14 -13.92 -8.00
C GLN A 133 -27.45 -12.55 -8.04
N ALA A 134 -26.29 -12.46 -8.68
CA ALA A 134 -25.62 -11.19 -8.93
C ALA A 134 -26.44 -10.33 -9.91
N LYS A 135 -26.55 -9.03 -9.63
CA LYS A 135 -27.12 -8.09 -10.60
C LYS A 135 -26.15 -7.88 -11.76
N PRO A 136 -26.63 -7.75 -13.01
CA PRO A 136 -25.78 -7.38 -14.14
C PRO A 136 -25.04 -6.06 -13.85
N GLY A 137 -23.74 -6.01 -14.19
CA GLY A 137 -22.97 -4.77 -14.12
C GLY A 137 -23.43 -3.76 -15.21
N PRO A 138 -23.12 -2.46 -15.06
CA PRO A 138 -23.40 -1.46 -16.08
C PRO A 138 -22.76 -1.81 -17.44
N PRO A 139 -23.37 -1.42 -18.57
CA PRO A 139 -22.78 -1.62 -19.90
C PRO A 139 -21.36 -1.02 -19.98
N GLY A 140 -20.40 -1.79 -20.49
CA GLY A 140 -19.01 -1.32 -20.67
C GLY A 140 -18.03 -1.67 -19.55
N THR A 141 -18.47 -2.34 -18.47
CA THR A 141 -17.51 -2.97 -17.55
C THR A 141 -16.82 -4.14 -18.26
N VAL A 142 -15.49 -4.08 -18.40
CA VAL A 142 -14.66 -5.15 -19.01
C VAL A 142 -14.79 -6.49 -18.25
N LEU A 143 -15.30 -6.45 -17.01
CA LEU A 143 -15.95 -7.60 -16.39
C LEU A 143 -17.42 -7.67 -16.86
N GLY A 144 -17.62 -8.06 -18.12
CA GLY A 144 -18.92 -8.53 -18.58
C GLY A 144 -19.34 -9.75 -17.72
N PRO A 145 -20.64 -9.93 -17.46
CA PRO A 145 -21.13 -10.80 -16.40
C PRO A 145 -20.70 -12.25 -16.65
N ARG A 146 -20.21 -12.93 -15.61
CA ARG A 146 -20.61 -14.34 -15.48
C ARG A 146 -22.12 -14.29 -15.28
N ALA A 147 -22.91 -14.46 -16.33
CA ALA A 147 -24.36 -14.34 -16.35
C ALA A 147 -25.10 -15.41 -15.51
N SER A 148 -24.44 -15.98 -14.50
CA SER A 148 -24.92 -17.00 -13.58
C SER A 148 -24.11 -17.00 -12.25
N ALA A 149 -23.40 -15.92 -11.92
CA ALA A 149 -22.65 -15.87 -10.66
C ALA A 149 -23.58 -15.58 -9.48
N THR A 150 -23.61 -16.48 -8.49
CA THR A 150 -24.19 -16.18 -7.18
C THR A 150 -23.20 -15.41 -6.32
N VAL A 151 -23.72 -14.58 -5.42
CA VAL A 151 -22.95 -13.84 -4.42
C VAL A 151 -23.61 -13.98 -3.05
N PRO A 152 -22.87 -13.80 -1.94
CA PRO A 152 -23.47 -13.75 -0.60
C PRO A 152 -24.67 -12.80 -0.54
N SER A 153 -25.81 -13.31 -0.06
CA SER A 153 -27.05 -12.54 0.05
C SER A 153 -26.96 -11.46 1.14
N THR A 154 -26.09 -11.67 2.12
CA THR A 154 -25.82 -10.75 3.23
C THR A 154 -24.83 -9.64 2.87
N TYR A 155 -24.42 -9.45 1.61
CA TYR A 155 -23.61 -8.28 1.28
C TYR A 155 -24.33 -6.98 1.65
N ALA A 156 -23.63 -6.13 2.39
CA ALA A 156 -24.09 -4.81 2.80
C ALA A 156 -24.17 -3.86 1.59
N HIS A 157 -25.19 -3.01 1.61
CA HIS A 157 -25.41 -1.86 0.71
C HIS A 157 -25.56 -0.65 1.61
N ASP A 158 -24.44 -0.12 2.08
CA ASP A 158 -24.42 1.10 2.87
C ASP A 158 -24.42 2.32 1.93
N GLU A 159 -24.62 3.53 2.45
CA GLU A 159 -24.61 4.75 1.63
C GLU A 159 -23.25 4.92 0.94
N ASN A 160 -23.23 4.72 -0.37
CA ASN A 160 -22.03 4.83 -1.18
C ASN A 160 -21.84 6.26 -1.68
N GLY A 161 -21.39 7.14 -0.80
CA GLY A 161 -20.68 8.36 -1.21
C GLY A 161 -19.19 8.10 -1.06
N GLU A 162 -18.49 7.66 -2.11
CA GLU A 162 -17.02 7.66 -2.12
C GLU A 162 -16.52 9.11 -2.18
N ARG A 163 -16.69 9.87 -1.08
CA ARG A 163 -16.00 11.15 -0.92
C ARG A 163 -14.52 10.83 -0.79
N ILE A 164 -13.76 11.12 -1.83
CA ILE A 164 -12.31 10.97 -1.77
C ILE A 164 -11.77 12.06 -0.87
N GLU A 165 -11.18 11.63 0.23
CA GLU A 165 -10.30 12.49 1.00
C GLU A 165 -8.98 12.67 0.25
N TRP A 166 -8.52 13.91 0.20
CA TRP A 166 -7.21 14.28 -0.31
C TRP A 166 -6.70 15.50 0.48
N MET A 167 -5.39 15.72 0.45
CA MET A 167 -4.71 16.73 1.25
C MET A 167 -4.13 17.81 0.32
N PRO A 168 -4.65 19.04 0.34
CA PRO A 168 -4.11 20.14 -0.47
C PRO A 168 -2.60 20.32 -0.26
N PRO A 169 -1.83 20.77 -1.28
CA PRO A 169 -0.37 20.86 -1.18
C PRO A 169 0.13 21.70 0.02
N ARG A 170 -0.55 22.81 0.35
CA ARG A 170 -0.22 23.62 1.54
C ARG A 170 -0.45 22.85 2.84
N THR A 171 -1.61 22.20 2.97
CA THR A 171 -1.95 21.34 4.12
C THR A 171 -0.96 20.18 4.29
N TYR A 172 -0.57 19.57 3.17
CA TYR A 172 0.44 18.51 3.16
C TYR A 172 1.79 19.02 3.67
N ARG A 173 2.24 20.20 3.23
CA ARG A 173 3.49 20.80 3.72
C ARG A 173 3.44 21.06 5.21
N LEU A 174 2.34 21.64 5.71
CA LEU A 174 2.16 21.86 7.14
C LEU A 174 2.21 20.55 7.93
N TRP A 175 1.48 19.52 7.49
CA TRP A 175 1.53 18.18 8.10
C TRP A 175 2.95 17.59 8.07
N ARG A 176 3.65 17.70 6.95
CA ARG A 176 4.99 17.15 6.75
C ARG A 176 6.01 17.88 7.62
N ASP A 177 5.97 19.19 7.66
CA ASP A 177 6.94 20.00 8.38
C ASP A 177 6.76 19.85 9.90
N VAL A 178 5.51 19.85 10.39
CA VAL A 178 5.23 19.60 11.81
C VAL A 178 5.42 18.14 12.20
N GLY A 179 4.79 17.23 11.45
CA GLY A 179 4.75 15.81 11.78
C GLY A 179 6.05 15.06 11.54
N LEU A 180 6.78 15.37 10.46
CA LEU A 180 7.97 14.60 10.05
C LEU A 180 9.29 15.31 10.32
N ARG A 181 9.32 16.64 10.16
CA ARG A 181 10.53 17.45 10.31
C ARG A 181 10.64 18.17 11.66
N GLY A 182 9.56 18.16 12.45
CA GLY A 182 9.54 18.69 13.80
C GLY A 182 9.61 20.20 13.88
N TYR A 183 9.04 20.90 12.90
CA TYR A 183 8.74 22.33 13.02
C TYR A 183 7.46 22.54 13.84
N GLY A 184 7.28 23.72 14.39
CA GLY A 184 6.00 24.19 14.92
C GLY A 184 5.08 24.66 13.77
N PRO A 185 3.79 24.90 14.07
CA PRO A 185 2.86 25.50 13.11
C PRO A 185 3.30 26.90 12.63
N ASP A 186 4.14 27.57 13.42
CA ASP A 186 4.78 28.85 13.12
C ASP A 186 5.98 28.74 12.16
N GLY A 187 6.35 27.51 11.76
CA GLY A 187 7.50 27.25 10.90
C GLY A 187 8.85 27.26 11.62
N LEU A 188 8.89 27.40 12.95
CA LEU A 188 10.13 27.39 13.71
C LEU A 188 10.48 25.97 14.19
N PRO A 189 11.77 25.60 14.34
CA PRO A 189 12.13 24.29 14.87
C PRO A 189 11.57 24.05 16.27
N SER A 190 10.97 22.88 16.50
CA SER A 190 10.52 22.46 17.84
C SER A 190 11.71 22.03 18.69
N GLY A 191 11.81 22.56 19.92
CA GLY A 191 12.81 22.11 20.91
C GLY A 191 12.62 20.66 21.39
N HIS A 192 11.48 20.03 21.10
CA HIS A 192 11.18 18.66 21.51
C HIS A 192 11.51 17.62 20.43
N PHE A 193 11.78 18.04 19.19
CA PHE A 193 12.10 17.14 18.10
C PHE A 193 13.59 16.84 18.01
N ARG A 194 13.95 15.57 18.12
CA ARG A 194 15.36 15.12 18.11
C ARG A 194 15.95 14.97 16.70
N GLY A 195 15.28 15.42 15.64
CA GLY A 195 15.81 15.38 14.26
C GLY A 195 15.86 14.00 13.61
N ARG A 196 15.77 12.91 14.37
CA ARG A 196 16.04 11.56 13.88
C ARG A 196 15.11 11.17 12.71
N TRP A 197 15.73 10.82 11.58
CA TRP A 197 15.08 10.27 10.38
C TRP A 197 14.13 11.24 9.66
N ALA A 198 14.25 12.55 9.92
CA ALA A 198 13.47 13.56 9.23
C ALA A 198 13.67 13.45 7.72
N SER A 199 14.91 13.35 7.24
CA SER A 199 15.22 13.23 5.81
C SER A 199 14.54 12.01 5.18
N ARG A 200 14.71 10.81 5.75
CA ARG A 200 14.12 9.56 5.27
C ARG A 200 12.60 9.63 5.23
N ASN A 201 11.98 10.07 6.33
CA ASN A 201 10.53 10.08 6.46
C ASN A 201 9.91 11.12 5.52
N THR A 202 10.54 12.28 5.39
CA THR A 202 10.15 13.35 4.46
C THR A 202 10.30 12.88 3.02
N ALA A 203 11.47 12.39 2.62
CA ALA A 203 11.70 11.86 1.27
C ALA A 203 10.72 10.73 0.91
N PHE A 204 10.38 9.85 1.86
CA PHE A 204 9.37 8.81 1.64
C PHE A 204 7.97 9.39 1.42
N SER A 205 7.51 10.26 2.32
CA SER A 205 6.18 10.89 2.19
C SER A 205 6.09 11.78 0.95
N ASP A 206 7.14 12.52 0.62
CA ASP A 206 7.21 13.42 -0.53
C ASP A 206 7.22 12.61 -1.84
N LEU A 207 8.00 11.52 -1.91
CA LEU A 207 7.95 10.61 -3.06
C LEU A 207 6.53 10.06 -3.26
N MET A 208 5.82 9.70 -2.19
CA MET A 208 4.46 9.17 -2.28
C MET A 208 3.46 10.19 -2.83
N VAL A 209 3.45 11.41 -2.29
CA VAL A 209 2.51 12.45 -2.71
C VAL A 209 2.81 12.98 -4.12
N ARG A 210 4.04 12.80 -4.60
CA ARG A 210 4.50 13.27 -5.93
C ARG A 210 4.48 12.20 -7.02
N THR A 211 4.28 10.92 -6.68
CA THR A 211 4.27 9.81 -7.65
C THR A 211 3.01 8.94 -7.58
N GLY A 212 2.28 9.00 -6.46
CA GLY A 212 1.09 8.21 -6.22
C GLY A 212 1.36 6.71 -6.07
N GLU A 213 2.59 6.29 -5.77
CA GLU A 213 2.90 4.88 -5.52
C GLU A 213 2.13 4.32 -4.30
N ARG A 214 1.84 3.01 -4.30
CA ARG A 214 1.29 2.37 -3.10
C ARG A 214 2.37 2.25 -2.05
N LEU A 215 1.96 2.28 -0.78
CA LEU A 215 2.85 2.07 0.37
C LEU A 215 3.80 0.87 0.19
N THR A 216 3.25 -0.28 -0.22
CA THR A 216 4.05 -1.50 -0.41
C THR A 216 5.00 -1.41 -1.61
N GLU A 217 4.55 -0.82 -2.72
CA GLU A 217 5.37 -0.61 -3.92
C GLU A 217 6.62 0.20 -3.56
N GLN A 218 6.40 1.39 -2.98
CA GLN A 218 7.47 2.31 -2.61
C GLN A 218 8.38 1.76 -1.50
N SER A 219 7.82 1.00 -0.54
CA SER A 219 8.62 0.38 0.53
C SER A 219 9.61 -0.67 0.02
N CYS A 220 9.40 -1.22 -1.17
CA CYS A 220 10.22 -2.29 -1.75
C CYS A 220 11.26 -1.80 -2.78
N LEU A 221 11.40 -0.48 -2.95
CA LEU A 221 12.37 0.09 -3.87
C LEU A 221 13.81 -0.18 -3.41
N SER A 222 14.67 -0.52 -4.37
CA SER A 222 16.10 -0.65 -4.15
C SER A 222 16.85 0.62 -4.56
N VAL A 223 18.07 0.77 -4.05
CA VAL A 223 18.99 1.86 -4.41
C VAL A 223 19.39 1.85 -5.89
N PHE A 224 19.17 0.73 -6.60
CA PHE A 224 19.49 0.58 -8.02
C PHE A 224 18.32 0.94 -8.95
N GLU A 225 17.10 1.05 -8.41
CA GLU A 225 15.92 1.36 -9.21
C GLU A 225 15.63 2.86 -9.20
N VAL A 226 15.82 3.54 -8.07
CA VAL A 226 15.48 4.94 -7.94
C VAL A 226 16.54 5.82 -8.62
N PRO A 227 16.13 6.86 -9.40
CA PRO A 227 17.10 7.73 -10.06
C PRO A 227 18.00 8.43 -9.05
N SER A 228 19.30 8.50 -9.36
CA SER A 228 20.33 9.07 -8.48
C SER A 228 21.14 10.19 -9.15
N ARG A 229 20.85 10.52 -10.41
CA ARG A 229 21.58 11.55 -11.16
C ARG A 229 21.17 12.94 -10.71
N THR A 230 22.02 13.61 -9.94
CA THR A 230 21.77 14.96 -9.44
C THR A 230 22.14 16.06 -10.44
N ASP A 231 22.76 15.71 -11.57
CA ASP A 231 23.15 16.63 -12.65
C ASP A 231 22.02 16.88 -13.67
N VAL A 232 20.99 16.03 -13.69
CA VAL A 232 19.89 16.09 -14.66
C VAL A 232 18.71 16.88 -14.09
N THR A 233 18.39 18.02 -14.71
CA THR A 233 17.21 18.83 -14.37
C THR A 233 15.91 18.21 -14.90
N GLY A 234 14.77 18.54 -14.26
CA GLY A 234 13.45 18.04 -14.66
C GLY A 234 13.09 16.66 -14.10
N TYR A 235 12.13 15.98 -14.74
CA TYR A 235 11.69 14.66 -14.27
C TYR A 235 12.63 13.56 -14.75
N GLN A 236 13.05 12.71 -13.82
CA GLN A 236 13.67 11.42 -14.12
C GLN A 236 12.64 10.31 -13.99
N ARG A 237 12.95 9.11 -14.48
CA ARG A 237 12.01 7.99 -14.39
C ARG A 237 12.71 6.69 -14.07
N PHE A 238 11.97 5.81 -13.42
CA PHE A 238 12.37 4.43 -13.21
C PHE A 238 11.20 3.47 -13.51
N TRP A 239 11.53 2.21 -13.77
CA TRP A 239 10.55 1.17 -14.01
C TRP A 239 10.16 0.51 -12.69
N LEU A 240 8.90 0.61 -12.29
CA LEU A 240 8.35 -0.12 -11.16
C LEU A 240 8.05 -1.57 -11.58
N PRO A 241 8.72 -2.58 -11.00
CA PRO A 241 8.53 -3.98 -11.39
C PRO A 241 7.16 -4.54 -11.01
N GLY A 242 6.66 -5.46 -11.86
CA GLY A 242 5.39 -6.15 -11.65
C GLY A 242 5.28 -6.89 -10.31
N PRO A 243 6.29 -7.66 -9.87
CA PRO A 243 6.23 -8.44 -8.63
C PRO A 243 6.00 -7.64 -7.35
N ILE A 244 6.37 -6.35 -7.32
CA ILE A 244 6.11 -5.47 -6.18
C ILE A 244 4.88 -4.57 -6.39
N ALA A 245 4.33 -4.54 -7.61
CA ALA A 245 3.14 -3.79 -7.98
C ALA A 245 1.87 -4.60 -7.77
N LYS A 246 0.82 -3.97 -7.22
CA LYS A 246 -0.48 -4.64 -7.05
C LYS A 246 -0.98 -5.11 -8.43
N ASN A 247 -1.39 -6.37 -8.52
CA ASN A 247 -1.87 -7.01 -9.75
C ASN A 247 -0.86 -6.98 -10.91
N TYR A 248 0.46 -6.97 -10.61
CA TYR A 248 1.52 -6.90 -11.62
C TYR A 248 1.41 -5.65 -12.51
N SER A 249 0.95 -4.53 -11.96
CA SER A 249 0.82 -3.24 -12.66
C SER A 249 2.18 -2.52 -12.81
N ALA A 250 3.10 -3.17 -13.54
CA ALA A 250 4.41 -2.62 -13.87
C ALA A 250 4.27 -1.38 -14.74
N ARG A 251 5.06 -0.34 -14.46
CA ARG A 251 4.91 0.98 -15.08
C ARG A 251 6.11 1.89 -14.85
N TRP A 252 6.25 2.91 -15.70
CA TRP A 252 7.18 4.01 -15.46
C TRP A 252 6.64 4.95 -14.37
N ILE A 253 7.50 5.26 -13.41
CA ILE A 253 7.28 6.28 -12.38
C ILE A 253 8.18 7.47 -12.70
N TYR A 254 7.65 8.68 -12.59
CA TYR A 254 8.35 9.92 -12.88
C TYR A 254 8.63 10.65 -11.57
N VAL A 255 9.91 10.88 -11.28
CA VAL A 255 10.39 11.50 -10.05
C VAL A 255 10.90 12.91 -10.42
N PRO A 256 10.37 13.98 -9.79
CA PRO A 256 10.86 15.33 -10.02
C PRO A 256 12.29 15.48 -9.47
N HIS A 257 13.08 16.35 -10.10
CA HIS A 257 14.48 16.60 -9.74
C HIS A 257 14.69 16.87 -8.24
N SER A 258 13.82 17.66 -7.61
CA SER A 258 13.92 17.99 -6.19
C SER A 258 13.93 16.74 -5.30
N LEU A 259 13.10 15.74 -5.62
CA LEU A 259 13.07 14.48 -4.89
C LEU A 259 14.26 13.57 -5.19
N VAL A 260 14.84 13.67 -6.39
CA VAL A 260 16.11 12.97 -6.68
C VAL A 260 17.22 13.51 -5.76
N LEU A 261 17.27 14.83 -5.54
CA LEU A 261 18.20 15.44 -4.59
C LEU A 261 17.93 14.97 -3.16
N ASP A 262 16.69 15.05 -2.68
CA ASP A 262 16.34 14.66 -1.30
C ASP A 262 16.63 13.17 -1.02
N ILE A 263 16.39 12.30 -2.01
CA ILE A 263 16.71 10.87 -1.90
C ILE A 263 18.22 10.65 -1.93
N ALA A 264 18.96 11.37 -2.79
CA ALA A 264 20.42 11.29 -2.83
C ALA A 264 21.05 11.73 -1.50
N ASP A 265 20.56 12.82 -0.90
CA ASP A 265 21.00 13.30 0.42
C ASP A 265 20.75 12.25 1.51
N TYR A 266 19.54 11.67 1.55
CA TYR A 266 19.24 10.57 2.48
C TYR A 266 20.18 9.36 2.28
N VAL A 267 20.44 8.97 1.03
CA VAL A 267 21.31 7.82 0.71
C VAL A 267 22.76 8.09 1.12
N GLN A 268 23.26 9.31 0.87
CA GLN A 268 24.63 9.70 1.14
C GLN A 268 24.93 9.83 2.64
N TRP A 269 23.97 10.32 3.43
CA TRP A 269 24.19 10.65 4.84
C TRP A 269 23.51 9.67 5.78
N ASP A 270 22.21 9.82 6.01
CA ASP A 270 21.45 9.07 7.03
C ASP A 270 21.49 7.56 6.80
N ARG A 271 21.34 7.13 5.54
CA ARG A 271 21.37 5.71 5.18
C ARG A 271 22.78 5.13 5.34
N ALA A 272 23.80 5.86 4.89
CA ALA A 272 25.19 5.42 4.99
C ALA A 272 25.62 5.20 6.44
N ASP A 273 25.30 6.14 7.34
CA ASP A 273 25.55 5.99 8.79
C ASP A 273 24.83 4.76 9.38
N ALA A 274 23.55 4.55 9.02
CA ALA A 274 22.80 3.40 9.50
C ALA A 274 23.40 2.06 9.03
N VAL A 275 23.91 2.02 7.79
CA VAL A 275 24.60 0.86 7.22
C VAL A 275 25.92 0.62 7.92
N GLU A 276 26.76 1.65 8.11
CA GLU A 276 28.06 1.55 8.77
C GLU A 276 27.91 0.98 10.20
N ARG A 277 26.97 1.53 10.99
CA ARG A 277 26.67 1.02 12.35
C ARG A 277 26.20 -0.43 12.34
N ALA A 278 25.42 -0.82 11.33
CA ALA A 278 24.92 -2.19 11.21
C ALA A 278 25.99 -3.19 10.75
N GLN A 279 26.91 -2.76 9.87
CA GLN A 279 28.10 -3.51 9.46
C GLN A 279 29.03 -3.75 10.64
N ALA A 280 29.35 -2.69 11.40
CA ALA A 280 30.17 -2.79 12.61
C ALA A 280 29.57 -3.75 13.66
N ALA A 281 28.24 -3.83 13.73
CA ALA A 281 27.51 -4.74 14.60
C ALA A 281 27.31 -6.16 14.01
N GLY A 282 27.83 -6.44 12.82
CA GLY A 282 27.74 -7.76 12.16
C GLY A 282 26.31 -8.20 11.85
N ARG A 283 25.37 -7.25 11.66
CA ARG A 283 23.93 -7.56 11.54
C ARG A 283 23.60 -8.29 10.26
N TYR A 284 24.25 -7.95 9.15
CA TYR A 284 23.91 -8.48 7.83
C TYR A 284 24.35 -9.93 7.63
N GLN A 285 25.42 -10.36 8.30
CA GLN A 285 25.90 -11.75 8.31
C GLN A 285 24.89 -12.70 8.99
N ARG A 286 23.97 -12.16 9.81
CA ARG A 286 22.95 -12.93 10.53
C ARG A 286 21.66 -13.11 9.71
N ILE A 287 21.56 -12.49 8.53
CA ILE A 287 20.39 -12.63 7.65
C ILE A 287 20.39 -14.04 7.08
N ARG A 288 19.31 -14.78 7.34
CA ARG A 288 19.14 -16.14 6.81
C ARG A 288 18.82 -16.09 5.33
N ARG A 289 19.47 -16.98 4.56
CA ARG A 289 19.28 -17.15 3.11
C ARG A 289 19.39 -15.79 2.40
N PRO A 290 20.51 -15.04 2.48
CA PRO A 290 20.60 -13.74 1.82
C PRO A 290 20.50 -13.91 0.29
N LEU A 291 19.91 -12.92 -0.36
CA LEU A 291 20.08 -12.70 -1.80
C LEU A 291 21.16 -11.64 -1.98
N VAL A 292 22.11 -11.83 -2.89
CA VAL A 292 23.27 -10.96 -3.00
C VAL A 292 23.45 -10.47 -4.44
N ILE A 293 23.56 -9.15 -4.59
CA ILE A 293 24.09 -8.50 -5.80
C ILE A 293 25.59 -8.36 -5.58
N SER A 294 26.38 -9.20 -6.26
CA SER A 294 27.85 -9.19 -6.12
C SER A 294 28.52 -8.13 -7.00
N ASP A 295 27.85 -7.69 -8.06
CA ASP A 295 28.38 -6.73 -9.03
C ASP A 295 27.42 -5.53 -9.12
N PRO A 296 27.76 -4.39 -8.49
CA PRO A 296 26.93 -3.18 -8.53
C PRO A 296 26.72 -2.61 -9.94
N ASP A 297 27.60 -2.91 -10.90
CA ASP A 297 27.45 -2.49 -12.31
C ASP A 297 26.45 -3.36 -13.07
N ARG A 298 26.07 -4.52 -12.50
CA ARG A 298 25.02 -5.41 -13.01
C ARG A 298 23.99 -5.75 -11.93
N PRO A 299 23.28 -4.74 -11.40
CA PRO A 299 22.35 -4.93 -10.30
C PRO A 299 21.14 -5.80 -10.68
N GLU A 300 20.91 -6.02 -11.98
CA GLU A 300 19.90 -6.94 -12.47
C GLU A 300 20.22 -8.41 -12.17
N VAL A 301 21.48 -8.77 -11.87
CA VAL A 301 21.91 -10.14 -11.56
C VAL A 301 21.98 -10.35 -10.05
N VAL A 302 21.07 -11.16 -9.54
CA VAL A 302 20.98 -11.49 -8.10
C VAL A 302 21.36 -12.96 -7.88
N HIS A 303 22.18 -13.22 -6.88
CA HIS A 303 22.60 -14.55 -6.47
C HIS A 303 21.85 -15.03 -5.23
N ALA A 304 21.22 -16.20 -5.31
CA ALA A 304 20.64 -16.90 -4.18
C ALA A 304 21.59 -18.03 -3.76
N LEU A 305 22.08 -17.96 -2.53
CA LEU A 305 22.88 -19.02 -1.92
C LEU A 305 21.95 -20.12 -1.39
N SER A 306 22.14 -21.35 -1.87
CA SER A 306 21.40 -22.54 -1.43
C SER A 306 22.36 -23.70 -1.15
N SER A 307 21.89 -24.72 -0.44
CA SER A 307 22.65 -25.95 -0.18
C SER A 307 23.10 -26.67 -1.46
N GLY A 308 22.41 -26.46 -2.59
CA GLY A 308 22.74 -27.01 -3.90
C GLY A 308 23.59 -26.10 -4.80
N GLY A 309 24.09 -24.97 -4.29
CA GLY A 309 24.90 -24.00 -5.04
C GLY A 309 24.22 -22.65 -5.26
N ILE A 310 24.76 -21.88 -6.21
CA ILE A 310 24.33 -20.50 -6.51
C ILE A 310 23.28 -20.51 -7.62
N THR A 311 22.07 -20.01 -7.33
CA THR A 311 21.05 -19.75 -8.36
C THR A 311 21.05 -18.28 -8.75
N ARG A 312 20.90 -18.00 -10.05
CA ARG A 312 20.76 -16.63 -10.56
C ARG A 312 19.30 -16.24 -10.70
N MET A 313 18.98 -15.02 -10.28
CA MET A 313 17.66 -14.40 -10.35
C MET A 313 17.78 -13.00 -10.92
N ARG A 314 16.67 -12.42 -11.36
CA ARG A 314 16.62 -11.01 -11.78
C ARG A 314 16.05 -10.14 -10.67
N LEU A 315 16.65 -8.97 -10.42
CA LEU A 315 16.14 -8.00 -9.45
C LEU A 315 14.65 -7.67 -9.65
N ASN A 316 14.25 -7.50 -10.90
CA ASN A 316 12.87 -7.18 -11.28
C ASN A 316 11.86 -8.32 -11.05
N ASP A 317 12.35 -9.56 -10.86
CA ASP A 317 11.50 -10.73 -10.59
C ASP A 317 11.31 -10.97 -9.08
N LEU A 318 12.09 -10.29 -8.22
CA LEU A 318 12.04 -10.48 -6.78
C LEU A 318 10.74 -9.95 -6.17
N THR A 319 10.12 -10.80 -5.37
CA THR A 319 8.96 -10.46 -4.53
C THR A 319 9.34 -9.49 -3.40
N PRO A 320 8.35 -8.82 -2.76
CA PRO A 320 8.61 -8.02 -1.57
C PRO A 320 9.43 -8.76 -0.50
N ALA A 321 9.06 -9.99 -0.15
CA ALA A 321 9.73 -10.77 0.90
C ALA A 321 11.20 -11.07 0.56
N GLU A 322 11.50 -11.33 -0.72
CA GLU A 322 12.88 -11.54 -1.19
C GLU A 322 13.71 -10.26 -1.13
N ARG A 323 13.11 -9.10 -1.45
CA ARG A 323 13.79 -7.80 -1.38
C ARG A 323 14.17 -7.41 0.04
N TYR A 324 13.40 -7.79 1.06
CA TYR A 324 13.76 -7.57 2.48
C TYR A 324 15.04 -8.30 2.92
N ARG A 325 15.49 -9.33 2.18
CA ARG A 325 16.74 -10.06 2.41
C ARG A 325 17.78 -9.86 1.30
N LEU A 326 17.56 -8.87 0.42
CA LEU A 326 18.47 -8.53 -0.66
C LEU A 326 19.58 -7.62 -0.16
N LEU A 327 20.80 -8.06 -0.37
CA LEU A 327 22.04 -7.38 -0.03
C LEU A 327 22.82 -7.06 -1.31
N ARG A 328 23.71 -6.07 -1.24
CA ARG A 328 24.77 -5.84 -2.21
C ARG A 328 26.13 -5.97 -1.53
N GLU A 329 27.11 -6.46 -2.27
CA GLU A 329 28.50 -6.45 -1.85
C GLU A 329 29.10 -5.06 -2.12
N THR A 330 29.87 -4.57 -1.16
CA THR A 330 30.67 -3.34 -1.27
C THR A 330 32.04 -3.57 -0.68
N ASP A 331 32.96 -2.63 -0.87
CA ASP A 331 34.30 -2.66 -0.29
C ASP A 331 34.27 -2.76 1.24
N ASN A 332 33.22 -2.23 1.88
CA ASN A 332 33.02 -2.26 3.33
C ASN A 332 32.22 -3.49 3.82
N GLY A 333 31.95 -4.44 2.92
CA GLY A 333 31.17 -5.65 3.18
C GLY A 333 29.72 -5.55 2.69
N LEU A 334 28.87 -6.44 3.20
CA LEU A 334 27.47 -6.52 2.81
C LEU A 334 26.70 -5.29 3.30
N GLU A 335 25.75 -4.82 2.50
CA GLU A 335 24.72 -3.89 2.93
C GLU A 335 23.38 -4.21 2.25
N PRO A 336 22.22 -3.79 2.79
CA PRO A 336 20.95 -3.99 2.13
C PRO A 336 20.91 -3.26 0.77
N ALA A 337 20.31 -3.88 -0.24
CA ALA A 337 20.00 -3.17 -1.49
C ALA A 337 18.72 -2.30 -1.36
N MET A 338 17.90 -2.54 -0.34
CA MET A 338 16.70 -1.77 -0.05
C MET A 338 17.05 -0.29 0.19
N LEU A 339 16.27 0.61 -0.42
CA LEU A 339 16.47 2.05 -0.30
C LEU A 339 16.21 2.52 1.13
N TRP A 340 15.08 2.10 1.71
CA TRP A 340 14.61 2.61 2.98
C TRP A 340 15.00 1.72 4.14
N LEU A 341 15.79 2.25 5.08
CA LEU A 341 16.29 1.51 6.24
C LEU A 341 15.76 2.10 7.56
N THR A 342 15.68 1.25 8.57
CA THR A 342 15.46 1.63 9.97
C THR A 342 16.73 2.24 10.57
N GLU A 343 16.64 2.73 11.80
CA GLU A 343 17.81 3.22 12.55
C GLU A 343 18.89 2.16 12.80
N ASP A 344 18.48 0.89 12.72
CA ASP A 344 19.35 -0.26 12.86
C ASP A 344 19.97 -0.71 11.52
N GLY A 345 19.78 0.05 10.45
CA GLY A 345 20.28 -0.30 9.12
C GLY A 345 19.55 -1.49 8.50
N MET A 346 18.40 -1.90 9.04
CA MET A 346 17.59 -3.01 8.49
C MET A 346 16.50 -2.46 7.57
N PRO A 347 16.02 -3.18 6.55
CA PRO A 347 14.96 -2.67 5.68
C PRO A 347 13.67 -2.30 6.44
N MET A 348 13.11 -1.13 6.10
CA MET A 348 11.93 -0.56 6.76
C MET A 348 10.66 -1.35 6.39
N SER A 349 9.96 -1.91 7.38
CA SER A 349 8.72 -2.67 7.15
C SER A 349 7.51 -1.79 6.82
N VAL A 350 6.52 -2.34 6.12
CA VAL A 350 5.22 -1.67 5.88
C VAL A 350 4.52 -1.24 7.17
N SER A 351 4.59 -2.06 8.24
CA SER A 351 4.08 -1.67 9.56
C SER A 351 4.86 -0.54 10.19
N GLY A 352 6.19 -0.50 10.00
CA GLY A 352 7.03 0.61 10.44
C GLY A 352 6.64 1.92 9.78
N TRP A 353 6.31 1.90 8.48
CA TRP A 353 5.80 3.09 7.80
C TRP A 353 4.44 3.55 8.32
N LYS A 354 3.52 2.62 8.61
CA LYS A 354 2.24 2.97 9.25
C LYS A 354 2.45 3.62 10.61
N ALA A 355 3.37 3.08 11.43
CA ALA A 355 3.73 3.67 12.70
C ALA A 355 4.33 5.07 12.54
N MET A 356 5.18 5.29 11.52
CA MET A 356 5.70 6.61 11.17
C MET A 356 4.57 7.63 10.89
N PHE A 357 3.58 7.27 10.07
CA PHE A 357 2.40 8.13 9.84
C PHE A 357 1.62 8.40 11.13
N THR A 358 1.39 7.37 11.96
CA THR A 358 0.72 7.54 13.26
C THR A 358 1.46 8.54 14.15
N THR A 359 2.78 8.37 14.32
CA THR A 359 3.61 9.28 15.11
C THR A 359 3.62 10.70 14.55
N ALA A 360 3.61 10.86 13.22
CA ALA A 360 3.52 12.17 12.58
C ALA A 360 2.19 12.86 12.89
N ASN A 361 1.08 12.12 12.77
CA ASN A 361 -0.26 12.62 13.08
C ASN A 361 -0.42 12.98 14.55
N GLU A 362 0.17 12.19 15.46
CA GLU A 362 0.20 12.50 16.89
C GLU A 362 0.93 13.81 17.19
N ARG A 363 2.05 14.09 16.49
CA ARG A 363 2.77 15.36 16.62
C ARG A 363 1.95 16.55 16.12
N CYS A 364 1.26 16.41 14.98
CA CYS A 364 0.35 17.45 14.51
C CYS A 364 -0.76 17.73 15.53
N ARG A 365 -1.38 16.69 16.08
CA ARG A 365 -2.41 16.83 17.13
C ARG A 365 -1.85 17.50 18.40
N ALA A 366 -0.64 17.13 18.82
CA ALA A 366 0.02 17.74 19.97
C ALA A 366 0.36 19.22 19.73
N ALA A 367 0.55 19.63 18.47
CA ALA A 367 0.73 21.02 18.05
C ALA A 367 -0.60 21.77 17.83
N GLY A 368 -1.74 21.16 18.14
CA GLY A 368 -3.07 21.76 17.97
C GLY A 368 -3.61 21.72 16.54
N LEU A 369 -3.01 20.92 15.65
CA LEU A 369 -3.43 20.79 14.26
C LEU A 369 -4.26 19.52 14.07
N ASP A 370 -5.49 19.66 13.55
CA ASP A 370 -6.33 18.52 13.14
C ASP A 370 -5.94 18.00 11.75
N LEU A 371 -4.68 17.58 11.63
CA LEU A 371 -4.10 17.07 10.39
C LEU A 371 -3.64 15.63 10.55
N ALA A 372 -4.20 14.73 9.74
CA ALA A 372 -3.80 13.34 9.70
C ALA A 372 -3.58 12.87 8.27
N ALA A 373 -2.36 12.44 7.96
CA ALA A 373 -2.06 11.78 6.70
C ALA A 373 -1.88 10.28 6.88
N HIS A 374 -2.17 9.55 5.81
CA HIS A 374 -1.86 8.15 5.66
C HIS A 374 -1.54 7.85 4.19
N ALA A 375 -0.94 6.71 3.91
CA ALA A 375 -0.41 6.43 2.58
C ALA A 375 -1.46 6.47 1.44
N HIS A 376 -2.72 6.11 1.72
CA HIS A 376 -3.77 6.16 0.70
C HIS A 376 -4.21 7.61 0.41
N LEU A 377 -4.34 8.44 1.45
CA LEU A 377 -4.59 9.87 1.32
C LEU A 377 -3.53 10.57 0.44
N LEU A 378 -2.23 10.30 0.67
CA LEU A 378 -1.16 10.92 -0.13
C LEU A 378 -1.22 10.48 -1.60
N ARG A 379 -1.63 9.23 -1.85
CA ARG A 379 -1.85 8.74 -3.21
C ARG A 379 -3.08 9.38 -3.88
N HIS A 380 -4.18 9.59 -3.14
CA HIS A 380 -5.33 10.33 -3.66
C HIS A 380 -4.97 11.78 -3.93
N THR A 381 -4.20 12.39 -3.05
CA THR A 381 -3.65 13.74 -3.19
C THR A 381 -2.85 13.88 -4.49
N PHE A 382 -1.91 12.95 -4.76
CA PHE A 382 -1.19 12.91 -6.03
C PHE A 382 -2.17 12.91 -7.22
N ALA A 383 -3.17 12.02 -7.17
CA ALA A 383 -4.09 11.81 -8.26
C ALA A 383 -4.94 13.05 -8.56
N VAL A 384 -5.52 13.67 -7.52
CA VAL A 384 -6.37 14.86 -7.63
C VAL A 384 -5.56 16.04 -8.15
N VAL A 385 -4.44 16.36 -7.51
CA VAL A 385 -3.65 17.55 -7.88
C VAL A 385 -3.00 17.39 -9.24
N THR A 386 -2.44 16.21 -9.55
CA THR A 386 -1.81 15.98 -10.85
C THR A 386 -2.85 15.97 -11.97
N LEU A 387 -4.03 15.39 -11.74
CA LEU A 387 -5.12 15.45 -12.70
C LEU A 387 -5.51 16.89 -12.99
N GLU A 388 -5.67 17.71 -11.95
CA GLU A 388 -6.04 19.12 -12.08
C GLU A 388 -4.98 19.91 -12.86
N GLN A 389 -3.71 19.79 -12.50
CA GLN A 389 -2.60 20.48 -13.19
C GLN A 389 -2.51 20.08 -14.66
N LEU A 390 -2.63 18.78 -14.95
CA LEU A 390 -2.65 18.29 -16.33
C LEU A 390 -3.88 18.79 -17.08
N GLN A 391 -5.06 18.83 -16.47
CA GLN A 391 -6.28 19.35 -17.09
C GLN A 391 -6.14 20.84 -17.43
N ARG A 392 -5.64 21.66 -16.50
CA ARG A 392 -5.43 23.10 -16.75
C ARG A 392 -4.44 23.33 -17.89
N ALA A 393 -3.28 22.66 -17.85
CA ALA A 393 -2.28 22.76 -18.92
C ALA A 393 -2.83 22.29 -20.27
N HIS A 394 -3.62 21.20 -20.27
CA HIS A 394 -4.28 20.67 -21.46
C HIS A 394 -5.30 21.65 -22.04
N ILE A 395 -6.17 22.24 -21.20
CA ILE A 395 -7.16 23.24 -21.61
C ILE A 395 -6.48 24.49 -22.17
N ALA A 396 -5.44 25.00 -21.49
CA ALA A 396 -4.69 26.17 -21.94
C ALA A 396 -4.06 25.94 -23.32
N GLN A 397 -3.45 24.77 -23.56
CA GLN A 397 -2.87 24.44 -24.86
C GLN A 397 -3.92 24.24 -25.96
N LEU A 398 -5.05 23.58 -25.65
CA LEU A 398 -6.15 23.42 -26.63
C LEU A 398 -6.83 24.75 -26.98
N GLY A 399 -6.90 25.69 -26.04
CA GLY A 399 -7.48 27.02 -26.24
C GLY A 399 -6.77 27.81 -27.34
N ALA A 400 -5.46 27.61 -27.50
CA ALA A 400 -4.64 28.23 -28.54
C ALA A 400 -4.75 27.54 -29.93
N MET A 401 -5.49 26.43 -30.04
CA MET A 401 -5.50 25.55 -31.22
C MET A 401 -6.85 25.52 -31.95
N ASN A 402 -6.82 25.31 -33.27
CA ASN A 402 -8.02 25.03 -34.07
C ASN A 402 -8.49 23.56 -33.94
N GLN A 403 -9.69 23.24 -34.44
CA GLN A 403 -10.31 21.91 -34.26
C GLN A 403 -9.43 20.74 -34.76
N TYR A 404 -8.73 20.90 -35.89
CA TYR A 404 -7.83 19.87 -36.42
C TYR A 404 -6.61 19.67 -35.52
N GLN A 405 -5.99 20.77 -35.08
CA GLN A 405 -4.85 20.76 -34.16
C GLN A 405 -5.21 20.16 -32.80
N ARG A 406 -6.40 20.45 -32.26
CA ARG A 406 -6.90 19.85 -31.02
C ARG A 406 -7.01 18.32 -31.14
N GLY A 407 -7.60 17.83 -32.23
CA GLY A 407 -7.72 16.38 -32.48
C GLY A 407 -6.39 15.67 -32.67
N HIS A 408 -5.35 16.37 -33.16
CA HIS A 408 -4.00 15.84 -33.28
C HIS A 408 -3.25 15.86 -31.94
N TYR A 409 -3.40 16.94 -31.17
CA TYR A 409 -2.79 17.12 -29.86
C TYR A 409 -3.25 16.04 -28.87
N VAL A 410 -4.56 15.78 -28.76
CA VAL A 410 -5.10 14.72 -27.89
C VAL A 410 -4.57 13.33 -28.31
N ARG A 411 -4.38 13.09 -29.60
CA ARG A 411 -3.82 11.81 -30.10
C ARG A 411 -2.35 11.62 -29.72
N ILE A 412 -1.57 12.70 -29.66
CA ILE A 412 -0.13 12.65 -29.33
C ILE A 412 0.10 12.62 -27.82
N PHE A 413 -0.51 13.54 -27.08
CA PHE A 413 -0.24 13.74 -25.65
C PHE A 413 -1.18 12.93 -24.75
N GLY A 414 -2.30 12.45 -25.30
CA GLY A 414 -3.28 11.64 -24.59
C GLY A 414 -4.22 12.46 -23.71
N ASP A 415 -5.08 11.73 -23.01
CA ASP A 415 -6.03 12.28 -22.05
C ASP A 415 -5.39 12.34 -20.63
N PRO A 416 -5.49 13.48 -19.90
CA PRO A 416 -4.98 13.62 -18.55
C PRO A 416 -5.43 12.53 -17.57
N LEU A 417 -6.69 12.09 -17.64
CA LEU A 417 -7.22 11.04 -16.77
C LEU A 417 -6.58 9.69 -17.09
N ASP A 418 -6.40 9.35 -18.37
CA ASP A 418 -5.65 8.15 -18.79
C ASP A 418 -4.19 8.20 -18.36
N TRP A 419 -3.56 9.38 -18.41
CA TRP A 419 -2.20 9.57 -17.93
C TRP A 419 -2.11 9.21 -16.44
N VAL A 420 -2.98 9.78 -15.59
CA VAL A 420 -3.02 9.51 -14.15
C VAL A 420 -3.36 8.04 -13.89
N ARG A 421 -4.34 7.47 -14.60
CA ARG A 421 -4.70 6.04 -14.52
C ARG A 421 -3.47 5.14 -14.69
N ARG A 422 -2.63 5.41 -15.69
CA ARG A 422 -1.40 4.65 -15.95
C ARG A 422 -0.40 4.78 -14.82
N ARG A 423 -0.18 5.98 -14.25
CA ARG A 423 0.79 6.21 -13.14
C ARG A 423 0.32 5.60 -11.82
N LEU A 424 -0.99 5.55 -11.61
CA LEU A 424 -1.59 4.84 -10.50
C LEU A 424 -1.62 3.31 -10.72
N GLY A 425 -1.36 2.81 -11.92
CA GLY A 425 -1.48 1.38 -12.22
C GLY A 425 -2.92 0.88 -12.12
N HIS A 426 -3.90 1.72 -12.46
CA HIS A 426 -5.31 1.36 -12.50
C HIS A 426 -5.62 0.59 -13.79
N ARG A 427 -6.19 -0.61 -13.66
CA ARG A 427 -6.60 -1.44 -14.80
C ARG A 427 -7.78 -0.82 -15.56
N SER A 428 -8.68 -0.15 -14.84
CA SER A 428 -9.88 0.48 -15.41
C SER A 428 -9.82 1.99 -15.22
N ILE A 429 -10.26 2.74 -16.25
CA ILE A 429 -10.46 4.18 -16.16
C ILE A 429 -11.57 4.53 -15.16
N LEU A 430 -12.55 3.65 -14.95
CA LEU A 430 -13.64 3.85 -13.99
C LEU A 430 -13.12 4.01 -12.56
N THR A 431 -12.07 3.29 -12.18
CA THR A 431 -11.39 3.43 -10.88
C THR A 431 -10.67 4.77 -10.72
N THR A 432 -10.53 5.53 -11.80
CA THR A 432 -9.86 6.84 -11.80
C THR A 432 -10.87 7.98 -11.90
N LEU A 433 -12.09 7.73 -12.40
CA LEU A 433 -13.18 8.72 -12.47
C LEU A 433 -13.54 9.30 -11.10
N ILE A 434 -13.31 8.54 -10.03
CA ILE A 434 -13.52 9.00 -8.66
C ILE A 434 -12.76 10.32 -8.38
N TYR A 435 -11.57 10.53 -8.96
CA TYR A 435 -10.81 11.77 -8.79
C TYR A 435 -11.37 12.94 -9.60
N LEU A 436 -11.99 12.65 -10.74
CA LEU A 436 -12.71 13.64 -11.52
C LEU A 436 -13.95 14.11 -10.75
N HIS A 437 -14.69 13.19 -10.14
CA HIS A 437 -15.85 13.52 -9.31
C HIS A 437 -15.44 14.37 -8.11
N ALA A 438 -14.34 14.01 -7.42
CA ALA A 438 -13.80 14.82 -6.32
C ALA A 438 -13.50 16.27 -6.74
N LEU A 439 -13.00 16.49 -7.97
CA LEU A 439 -12.77 17.83 -8.51
C LEU A 439 -14.05 18.54 -8.99
N GLN A 440 -15.11 17.80 -9.33
CA GLN A 440 -16.41 18.35 -9.73
C GLN A 440 -17.27 18.77 -8.54
N GLU A 441 -17.07 18.15 -7.38
CA GLU A 441 -17.76 18.50 -6.13
C GLU A 441 -17.26 19.80 -5.49
N LEU A 442 -16.07 20.28 -5.88
CA LEU A 442 -15.51 21.54 -5.41
C LEU A 442 -16.05 22.72 -6.25
N GLU A 443 -16.47 23.80 -5.59
CA GLU A 443 -16.68 25.08 -6.27
C GLU A 443 -15.40 25.52 -6.98
N MET A 444 -15.53 26.17 -8.15
CA MET A 444 -14.39 26.52 -9.00
C MET A 444 -13.34 27.37 -8.26
N GLU A 445 -13.77 28.31 -7.42
CA GLU A 445 -12.88 29.15 -6.60
C GLU A 445 -12.09 28.32 -5.59
N THR A 446 -12.75 27.41 -4.88
CA THR A 446 -12.13 26.46 -3.95
C THR A 446 -11.16 25.52 -4.67
N ARG A 447 -11.52 25.05 -5.86
CA ARG A 447 -10.65 24.21 -6.70
C ARG A 447 -9.38 24.94 -7.13
N MET A 448 -9.48 26.23 -7.46
CA MET A 448 -8.35 27.08 -7.81
C MET A 448 -7.42 27.36 -6.63
N ALA A 449 -7.98 27.66 -5.45
CA ALA A 449 -7.21 27.93 -4.24
C ALA A 449 -6.46 26.68 -3.73
N LEU A 450 -7.11 25.51 -3.75
CA LEU A 450 -6.55 24.28 -3.20
C LEU A 450 -5.51 23.61 -4.10
N VAL A 451 -5.49 23.91 -5.40
CA VAL A 451 -4.53 23.34 -6.36
C VAL A 451 -3.77 24.46 -7.08
N PRO A 452 -2.50 24.71 -6.73
CA PRO A 452 -1.68 25.69 -7.43
C PRO A 452 -1.27 25.20 -8.84
N ASP A 453 -0.98 26.14 -9.74
CA ASP A 453 -0.60 25.85 -11.13
C ASP A 453 0.71 25.04 -11.24
N VAL A 454 1.59 25.21 -10.26
CA VAL A 454 2.80 24.39 -10.11
C VAL A 454 2.74 23.71 -8.75
N TRP A 455 3.04 22.40 -8.71
CA TRP A 455 3.38 21.76 -7.43
C TRP A 455 4.78 22.25 -7.05
N GLU A 456 4.83 23.46 -6.48
CA GLU A 456 6.06 24.16 -6.08
C GLU A 456 6.95 23.22 -5.26
N ASP A 457 8.26 23.30 -5.48
CA ASP A 457 9.23 22.67 -4.61
C ASP A 457 8.99 23.23 -3.20
N PRO A 458 8.82 22.38 -2.17
CA PRO A 458 8.61 22.85 -0.80
C PRO A 458 9.74 23.74 -0.25
N ARG A 459 10.87 23.86 -0.95
CA ARG A 459 11.98 24.79 -0.65
C ARG A 459 11.75 26.21 -1.20
N ASP A 460 10.84 26.38 -2.15
CA ASP A 460 10.65 27.65 -2.88
C ASP A 460 9.54 28.54 -2.30
N THR A 461 8.74 28.03 -1.35
CA THR A 461 7.63 28.78 -0.73
C THR A 461 7.98 29.23 0.70
N PRO A 462 7.98 30.54 1.00
CA PRO A 462 8.22 31.04 2.36
C PRO A 462 7.15 30.55 3.35
N LEU A 463 7.58 29.99 4.49
CA LEU A 463 6.71 29.41 5.54
C LEU A 463 5.66 30.39 6.08
N ALA A 464 5.93 31.70 6.04
CA ALA A 464 5.00 32.76 6.47
C ALA A 464 3.69 32.81 5.64
N GLN A 465 3.64 32.17 4.47
CA GLN A 465 2.45 32.10 3.62
C GLN A 465 1.56 30.86 3.90
N LEU A 466 1.89 30.03 4.90
CA LEU A 466 1.15 28.80 5.21
C LEU A 466 0.04 29.01 6.27
N GLY A 467 -0.09 30.22 6.83
CA GLY A 467 -0.96 30.51 7.98
C GLY A 467 -2.40 30.94 7.68
N ASP A 468 -2.72 31.38 6.46
CA ASP A 468 -4.02 32.04 6.21
C ASP A 468 -5.15 31.10 5.72
N ASP A 469 -4.85 29.89 5.23
CA ASP A 469 -5.86 28.96 4.67
C ASP A 469 -6.17 27.76 5.58
N ALA A 470 -5.98 27.92 6.89
CA ALA A 470 -6.16 26.83 7.87
C ALA A 470 -7.63 26.58 8.22
N LEU A 471 -8.51 26.42 7.23
CA LEU A 471 -9.83 25.81 7.43
C LEU A 471 -10.20 25.01 6.18
N ALA A 472 -10.19 23.68 6.29
CA ALA A 472 -11.10 22.90 5.46
C ALA A 472 -12.51 23.40 5.77
N PRO A 473 -13.38 23.68 4.78
CA PRO A 473 -14.76 24.06 5.08
C PRO A 473 -15.43 22.88 5.78
N GLY A 474 -15.61 23.04 7.09
CA GLY A 474 -16.57 22.29 7.87
C GLY A 474 -17.95 22.57 7.30
N VAL A 475 -18.70 21.50 7.07
CA VAL A 475 -20.12 21.52 6.76
C VAL A 475 -20.82 22.30 7.87
N GLU A 476 -21.37 23.48 7.56
CA GLU A 476 -22.43 24.08 8.37
C GLU A 476 -23.71 23.25 8.14
N GLU A 477 -24.25 22.76 9.27
CA GLU A 477 -25.48 21.99 9.53
C GLU A 477 -26.12 21.12 8.43
#